data_AF-A0A7S2V8T3-F1
#
_entry.id   AF-A0A7S2V8T3-F1
#
_cell.length_a   1.000
_cell.length_b   1.000
_cell.length_c   1.000
_cell.angle_alpha   90.00
_cell.angle_beta   90.00
_cell.angle_gamma   90.00
#
_symmetry.space_group_name_H-M   'P 1'
#
loop_
_entity.id
_entity.type
_entity.pdbx_description
1 polymer ?
#
loop_
_entity_poly.entity_id
_entity_poly.type
_entity_poly.pdbx_seq_one_letter_code
_entity_poly.pdbx_strand_id
1 'polypeptide(L)'
;MQYLYYLEQIGIAMSPLSNNKLFLDYNRNPFPRYFALGMNVSLSTDDPLLLHGTKDALLEEYSVASQVWKLSPVDQCEIARNSVLQSGWEERYKRHFLGDHFRLPGAQGNDIRMTNVPDIRLQYRDETLKEERKFVEHQYR
;
A
#
# COMPACT_ATOMS: atom_id res chain seq x y z
N MET A 1 -13.12 -1.39 -13.81
CA MET A 1 -12.28 -2.30 -12.99
C MET A 1 -11.61 -1.59 -11.82
N GLN A 2 -10.88 -0.48 -12.00
CA GLN A 2 -10.14 0.20 -10.91
C GLN A 2 -10.98 0.49 -9.65
N TYR A 3 -12.19 1.02 -9.82
CA TYR A 3 -13.05 1.37 -8.69
C TYR A 3 -13.47 0.15 -7.86
N LEU A 4 -13.66 -1.02 -8.48
CA LEU A 4 -13.96 -2.26 -7.75
C LEU A 4 -12.77 -2.71 -6.87
N TYR A 5 -11.53 -2.58 -7.36
CA TYR A 5 -10.34 -2.87 -6.56
C TYR A 5 -10.22 -1.94 -5.35
N TYR A 6 -10.64 -0.68 -5.50
CA TYR A 6 -10.72 0.25 -4.39
C TYR A 6 -11.81 -0.15 -3.39
N LEU A 7 -13.05 -0.38 -3.86
CA LEU A 7 -14.17 -0.74 -2.98
C LEU A 7 -13.93 -2.05 -2.22
N GLU A 8 -13.40 -3.07 -2.89
CA GLU A 8 -13.10 -4.38 -2.30
C GLU A 8 -11.72 -4.44 -1.61
N GLN A 9 -10.95 -3.35 -1.66
CA GLN A 9 -9.59 -3.27 -1.09
C GLN A 9 -8.68 -4.43 -1.52
N ILE A 10 -8.79 -4.85 -2.79
CA ILE A 10 -7.96 -5.92 -3.36
C ILE A 10 -6.51 -5.44 -3.45
N GLY A 11 -5.60 -6.23 -2.88
CA GLY A 11 -4.16 -5.93 -2.83
C GLY A 11 -3.52 -5.91 -4.22
N ILE A 12 -2.71 -4.88 -4.48
CA ILE A 12 -1.90 -4.77 -5.70
C ILE A 12 -0.44 -4.54 -5.32
N ALA A 13 0.41 -5.52 -5.57
CA ALA A 13 1.85 -5.36 -5.51
C ALA A 13 2.35 -4.86 -6.87
N MET A 14 3.12 -3.77 -6.87
CA MET A 14 3.71 -3.20 -8.08
C MET A 14 5.23 -3.13 -7.97
N SER A 15 5.90 -3.18 -9.13
CA SER A 15 7.35 -3.06 -9.25
C SER A 15 7.72 -1.93 -10.20
N PRO A 16 7.73 -0.68 -9.70
CA PRO A 16 7.93 0.51 -10.53
C PRO A 16 9.25 0.52 -11.30
N LEU A 17 10.36 0.07 -10.69
CA LEU A 17 11.65 -0.01 -11.42
C LEU A 17 11.61 -1.08 -12.51
N SER A 18 10.97 -2.22 -12.26
CA SER A 18 10.73 -3.25 -13.28
C SER A 18 9.92 -2.68 -14.45
N ASN A 19 8.80 -2.04 -14.17
CA ASN A 19 7.91 -1.47 -15.19
C ASN A 19 8.64 -0.43 -16.04
N ASN A 20 9.48 0.40 -15.42
CA ASN A 20 10.31 1.39 -16.10
C ASN A 20 11.35 0.80 -17.04
N LYS A 21 11.96 -0.33 -16.67
CA LYS A 21 12.93 -1.01 -17.54
C LYS A 21 12.29 -1.71 -18.72
N LEU A 22 11.03 -2.12 -18.61
CA LEU A 22 10.40 -3.01 -19.58
C LEU A 22 9.40 -2.32 -20.52
N PHE A 23 8.52 -1.45 -20.03
CA PHE A 23 7.37 -1.00 -20.84
C PHE A 23 6.72 0.36 -20.47
N LEU A 24 7.07 0.99 -19.36
CA LEU A 24 6.39 2.21 -18.90
C LEU A 24 7.32 3.16 -18.14
N ASP A 25 7.52 4.37 -18.67
CA ASP A 25 8.30 5.42 -17.98
C ASP A 25 7.90 5.55 -16.49
N TYR A 26 8.89 5.66 -15.61
CA TYR A 26 8.68 5.65 -14.16
C TYR A 26 7.68 6.71 -13.68
N ASN A 27 7.73 7.91 -14.27
CA ASN A 27 6.83 9.02 -13.95
C ASN A 27 5.38 8.78 -14.39
N ARG A 28 5.16 7.83 -15.32
CA ARG A 28 3.84 7.45 -15.82
C ARG A 28 3.29 6.21 -15.10
N ASN A 29 4.03 5.66 -14.14
CA ASN A 29 3.56 4.55 -13.33
C ASN A 29 2.28 4.95 -12.56
N PRO A 30 1.24 4.09 -12.52
CA PRO A 30 -0.02 4.42 -11.85
C PRO A 30 0.05 4.37 -10.32
N PHE A 31 1.11 3.80 -9.74
CA PHE A 31 1.28 3.64 -8.30
C PHE A 31 0.98 4.90 -7.47
N PRO A 32 1.60 6.08 -7.72
CA PRO A 32 1.33 7.28 -6.92
C PRO A 32 -0.14 7.68 -6.94
N ARG A 33 -0.82 7.52 -8.09
CA ARG A 33 -2.25 7.79 -8.22
C ARG A 33 -3.08 6.80 -7.43
N TYR A 34 -2.77 5.50 -7.51
CA TYR A 34 -3.53 4.46 -6.80
C TYR A 34 -3.36 4.59 -5.29
N PHE A 35 -2.13 4.90 -4.84
CA PHE A 35 -1.86 5.19 -3.45
C PHE A 35 -2.61 6.45 -2.98
N ALA A 36 -2.61 7.53 -3.75
CA ALA A 36 -3.35 8.75 -3.39
C ALA A 36 -4.86 8.47 -3.24
N LEU A 37 -5.44 7.66 -4.14
CA LEU A 37 -6.84 7.24 -4.09
C LEU A 37 -7.19 6.31 -2.92
N GLY A 38 -6.21 5.81 -2.17
CA GLY A 38 -6.45 4.90 -1.05
C GLY A 38 -6.70 3.46 -1.45
N MET A 39 -6.17 3.06 -2.61
CA MET A 39 -6.14 1.66 -3.00
C MET A 39 -5.12 0.89 -2.15
N ASN A 40 -5.39 -0.40 -1.94
CA ASN A 40 -4.51 -1.31 -1.21
C ASN A 40 -3.27 -1.67 -2.06
N VAL A 41 -2.29 -0.78 -2.13
CA VAL A 41 -1.08 -0.95 -2.94
C VAL A 41 0.16 -1.18 -2.08
N SER A 42 1.10 -1.97 -2.62
CA SER A 42 2.42 -2.24 -2.03
C SER A 42 3.52 -2.18 -3.10
N LEU A 43 4.76 -1.94 -2.68
CA LEU A 43 5.94 -2.00 -3.54
C LEU A 43 6.60 -3.38 -3.47
N SER A 44 7.14 -3.83 -4.59
CA SER A 44 7.77 -5.14 -4.76
C SER A 44 8.87 -5.05 -5.83
N THR A 45 9.74 -6.05 -5.94
CA THR A 45 10.96 -5.99 -6.76
C THR A 45 10.89 -6.70 -8.11
N ASP A 46 9.91 -7.59 -8.32
CA ASP A 46 9.83 -8.48 -9.49
C ASP A 46 11.08 -9.39 -9.60
N ASP A 47 12.04 -9.07 -10.47
CA ASP A 47 13.31 -9.78 -10.66
C ASP A 47 14.52 -8.99 -10.09
N PRO A 48 14.83 -9.08 -8.78
CA PRO A 48 15.87 -8.27 -8.16
C PRO A 48 17.26 -8.46 -8.79
N LEU A 49 17.59 -9.69 -9.21
CA LEU A 49 18.89 -10.00 -9.82
C LEU A 49 19.12 -9.27 -11.17
N LEU A 50 18.05 -9.07 -11.94
CA LEU A 50 18.13 -8.49 -13.28
C LEU A 50 17.88 -6.98 -13.27
N LEU A 51 17.07 -6.51 -12.32
CA LEU A 51 16.46 -5.19 -12.36
C LEU A 51 17.00 -4.23 -11.31
N HIS A 52 17.81 -4.67 -10.36
CA HIS A 52 18.31 -3.80 -9.27
C HIS A 52 19.84 -3.72 -9.30
N GLY A 53 20.36 -2.53 -8.97
CA GLY A 53 21.80 -2.26 -8.95
C GLY A 53 22.41 -2.35 -7.56
N THR A 54 21.58 -2.34 -6.52
CA THR A 54 22.02 -2.36 -5.12
C THR A 54 21.88 -3.75 -4.51
N LYS A 55 22.53 -3.96 -3.35
CA LYS A 55 22.38 -5.22 -2.58
C LYS A 55 20.98 -5.39 -2.02
N ASP A 56 20.32 -4.27 -1.67
CA ASP A 56 19.02 -4.25 -1.02
C ASP A 56 17.94 -3.79 -2.01
N ALA A 57 17.57 -4.67 -2.94
CA ALA A 57 16.67 -4.37 -4.06
C ALA A 57 15.33 -3.72 -3.64
N LEU A 58 14.69 -4.23 -2.59
CA LEU A 58 13.44 -3.64 -2.10
C LEU A 58 13.65 -2.23 -1.52
N LEU A 59 14.77 -2.01 -0.85
CA LEU A 59 15.10 -0.69 -0.31
C LEU A 59 15.36 0.32 -1.44
N GLU A 60 15.95 -0.13 -2.54
CA GLU A 60 16.11 0.67 -3.76
C GLU A 60 14.78 1.10 -4.36
N GLU A 61 13.78 0.19 -4.49
CA GLU A 61 12.41 0.55 -4.92
C GLU A 61 11.81 1.65 -4.03
N TYR A 62 11.84 1.47 -2.71
CA TYR A 62 11.30 2.46 -1.77
C TYR A 62 12.05 3.80 -1.84
N SER A 63 13.38 3.75 -1.98
CA SER A 63 14.23 4.95 -2.03
C SER A 63 13.95 5.76 -3.29
N VAL A 64 13.88 5.12 -4.46
CA VAL A 64 13.57 5.80 -5.72
C VAL A 64 12.12 6.31 -5.71
N ALA A 65 11.16 5.49 -5.27
CA ALA A 65 9.76 5.90 -5.15
C ALA A 65 9.59 7.13 -4.26
N SER A 66 10.25 7.17 -3.10
CA SER A 66 10.17 8.33 -2.21
C SER A 66 10.79 9.58 -2.82
N GLN A 67 11.93 9.47 -3.50
CA GLN A 67 12.58 10.63 -4.10
C GLN A 67 11.80 11.19 -5.29
N VAL A 68 11.23 10.32 -6.13
CA VAL A 68 10.51 10.72 -7.34
C VAL A 68 9.09 11.19 -7.00
N TRP A 69 8.33 10.43 -6.22
CA TRP A 69 6.94 10.75 -5.88
C TRP A 69 6.76 11.55 -4.59
N LYS A 70 7.87 11.96 -3.95
CA LYS A 70 7.87 12.77 -2.73
C LYS A 70 7.08 12.13 -1.59
N LEU A 71 7.18 10.80 -1.45
CA LEU A 71 6.51 10.06 -0.38
C LEU A 71 7.10 10.46 0.97
N SER A 72 6.22 10.79 1.92
CA SER A 72 6.61 11.05 3.30
C SER A 72 6.98 9.75 4.02
N PRO A 73 7.64 9.82 5.19
CA PRO A 73 7.88 8.64 6.02
C PRO A 73 6.59 7.90 6.39
N VAL A 74 5.50 8.65 6.64
CA VAL A 74 4.18 8.07 6.93
C VAL A 74 3.66 7.28 5.73
N ASP A 75 3.84 7.81 4.51
CA ASP A 75 3.40 7.12 3.30
C ASP A 75 4.18 5.82 3.08
N GLN A 76 5.50 5.85 3.28
CA GLN A 76 6.32 4.64 3.19
C GLN A 76 5.90 3.59 4.23
N CYS A 77 5.63 4.00 5.46
CA CYS A 77 5.15 3.12 6.52
C CYS A 77 3.78 2.52 6.19
N GLU A 78 2.86 3.29 5.60
CA GLU A 78 1.57 2.78 5.14
C GLU A 78 1.72 1.75 4.01
N ILE A 79 2.58 2.02 3.03
CA ILE A 79 2.85 1.09 1.93
C ILE A 79 3.46 -0.21 2.48
N ALA A 80 4.41 -0.10 3.42
CA ALA A 80 5.00 -1.27 4.09
C ALA A 80 3.99 -2.03 4.96
N ARG A 81 3.12 -1.33 5.69
CA ARG A 81 2.01 -1.93 6.44
C ARG A 81 1.09 -2.73 5.51
N ASN A 82 0.74 -2.17 4.37
CA ASN A 82 -0.12 -2.82 3.38
C ASN A 82 0.54 -4.07 2.80
N SER A 83 1.86 -4.09 2.58
CA SER A 83 2.55 -5.29 2.08
C SER A 83 2.46 -6.46 3.08
N VAL A 84 2.58 -6.19 4.39
CA VAL A 84 2.39 -7.23 5.42
C VAL A 84 0.94 -7.73 5.45
N LEU A 85 -0.05 -6.83 5.31
CA LEU A 85 -1.46 -7.22 5.22
C LEU A 85 -1.73 -8.12 4.00
N GLN A 86 -1.18 -7.75 2.85
CA GLN A 86 -1.29 -8.49 1.57
C GLN A 86 -0.51 -9.81 1.57
N SER A 87 0.51 -9.95 2.43
CA SER A 87 1.36 -11.15 2.47
C SER A 87 0.56 -12.42 2.77
N GLY A 88 1.09 -13.56 2.33
CA GLY A 88 0.57 -14.89 2.66
C GLY A 88 0.97 -15.39 4.05
N TRP A 89 1.51 -14.54 4.93
CA TRP A 89 1.98 -14.97 6.24
C TRP A 89 0.85 -15.41 7.17
N GLU A 90 1.19 -16.37 8.04
CA GLU A 90 0.32 -16.79 9.13
C GLU A 90 0.03 -15.62 10.07
N GLU A 91 -1.12 -15.69 10.74
CA GLU A 91 -1.61 -14.63 11.62
C GLU A 91 -0.63 -14.26 12.72
N ARG A 92 0.13 -15.22 13.28
CA ARG A 92 1.14 -14.94 14.32
C ARG A 92 2.20 -13.93 13.87
N TYR A 93 2.64 -14.02 12.62
CA TYR A 93 3.64 -13.08 12.08
C TYR A 93 3.00 -11.74 11.78
N LYS A 94 1.78 -11.72 11.23
CA LYS A 94 1.04 -10.47 11.01
C LYS A 94 0.80 -9.71 12.31
N ARG A 95 0.43 -10.39 13.40
CA ARG A 95 0.30 -9.75 14.73
C ARG A 95 1.63 -9.21 15.24
N HIS A 96 2.72 -9.95 15.04
CA HIS A 96 4.06 -9.50 15.42
C HIS A 96 4.51 -8.23 14.70
N PHE A 97 4.08 -7.98 13.45
CA PHE A 97 4.46 -6.78 12.71
C PHE A 97 3.43 -5.64 12.78
N LEU A 98 2.15 -5.96 12.97
CA LEU A 98 1.04 -4.99 12.84
C LEU A 98 0.32 -4.70 14.16
N GLY A 99 0.51 -5.55 15.18
CA GLY A 99 -0.24 -5.55 16.43
C GLY A 99 -1.38 -6.59 16.45
N ASP A 100 -1.86 -6.91 17.65
CA ASP A 100 -2.84 -7.98 17.87
C ASP A 100 -4.19 -7.72 17.20
N HIS A 101 -4.56 -6.46 17.04
CA HIS A 101 -5.86 -6.04 16.53
C HIS A 101 -5.87 -5.71 15.03
N PHE A 102 -4.85 -6.12 14.26
CA PHE A 102 -4.66 -5.72 12.85
C PHE A 102 -5.84 -6.01 11.90
N ARG A 103 -6.79 -6.87 12.29
CA ARG A 103 -8.02 -7.18 11.54
C ARG A 103 -9.13 -6.14 11.68
N LEU A 104 -9.08 -5.29 12.71
CA LEU A 104 -10.06 -4.24 12.90
C LEU A 104 -9.86 -3.12 11.87
N PRO A 105 -10.94 -2.46 11.42
CA PRO A 105 -10.86 -1.36 10.47
C PRO A 105 -10.34 -0.06 11.12
N GLY A 106 -9.79 0.83 10.28
CA GLY A 106 -9.38 2.17 10.68
C GLY A 106 -8.30 2.19 11.76
N ALA A 107 -8.40 3.16 12.67
CA ALA A 107 -7.46 3.33 13.79
C ALA A 107 -7.48 2.14 14.78
N GLN A 108 -8.62 1.46 14.92
CA GLN A 108 -8.77 0.37 15.91
C GLN A 108 -7.88 -0.83 15.61
N GLY A 109 -7.52 -1.04 14.35
CA GLY A 109 -6.62 -2.12 13.92
C GLY A 109 -5.19 -1.68 13.69
N ASN A 110 -4.77 -0.58 14.31
CA ASN A 110 -3.41 -0.08 14.21
C ASN A 110 -2.74 -0.03 15.57
N ASP A 111 -1.52 -0.58 15.65
CA ASP A 111 -0.59 -0.24 16.72
C ASP A 111 0.52 0.63 16.13
N ILE A 112 0.45 1.94 16.39
CA ILE A 112 1.42 2.91 15.88
C ILE A 112 2.87 2.59 16.27
N ARG A 113 3.08 1.90 17.41
CA ARG A 113 4.43 1.53 17.87
C ARG A 113 5.07 0.46 16.98
N MET A 114 4.24 -0.28 16.24
CA MET A 114 4.64 -1.38 15.37
C MET A 114 4.67 -0.93 13.91
N THR A 115 3.64 -0.19 13.48
CA THR A 115 3.47 0.20 12.08
C THR A 115 4.09 1.54 11.74
N ASN A 116 4.29 2.41 12.73
CA ASN A 116 4.71 3.81 12.56
C ASN A 116 3.77 4.65 11.66
N VAL A 117 2.53 4.20 11.47
CA VAL A 117 1.49 4.94 10.74
C VAL A 117 0.58 5.62 11.76
N PRO A 118 0.36 6.94 11.67
CA PRO A 118 -0.57 7.64 12.56
C PRO A 118 -2.00 7.13 12.42
N ASP A 119 -2.70 6.96 13.55
CA ASP A 119 -4.08 6.47 13.57
C ASP A 119 -5.03 7.32 12.72
N ILE A 120 -4.85 8.64 12.72
CA ILE A 120 -5.64 9.57 11.90
C ILE A 120 -5.54 9.26 10.40
N ARG A 121 -4.37 8.77 9.93
CA ARG A 121 -4.15 8.43 8.52
C ARG A 121 -5.00 7.24 8.11
N LEU A 122 -5.06 6.21 8.97
CA LEU A 122 -5.84 4.99 8.72
C LEU A 122 -7.33 5.21 8.98
N GLN A 123 -7.68 6.04 9.95
CA GLN A 123 -9.05 6.44 10.20
C GLN A 123 -9.65 7.17 8.99
N TYR A 124 -8.91 8.13 8.42
CA TYR A 124 -9.33 8.84 7.21
C TYR A 124 -9.56 7.89 6.03
N ARG A 125 -8.67 6.90 5.82
CA ARG A 125 -8.82 5.88 4.78
C ARG A 125 -10.09 5.05 4.96
N ASP A 126 -10.36 4.61 6.19
CA ASP A 126 -11.53 3.81 6.52
C ASP A 126 -12.84 4.59 6.38
N GLU A 127 -12.88 5.83 6.86
CA GLU A 127 -14.04 6.72 6.73
C GLU A 127 -14.37 7.00 5.25
N THR A 128 -13.36 7.37 4.47
CA THR A 128 -13.52 7.64 3.02
C THR A 128 -14.03 6.41 2.28
N LEU A 129 -13.48 5.22 2.58
CA LEU A 129 -13.94 3.97 1.97
C LEU A 129 -15.40 3.64 2.34
N LYS A 130 -15.78 3.86 3.60
CA LYS A 130 -17.16 3.64 4.06
C LYS A 130 -18.14 4.60 3.39
N GLU A 131 -17.77 5.86 3.20
CA GLU A 131 -18.58 6.84 2.47
C GLU A 131 -18.78 6.43 1.01
N GLU A 132 -17.72 6.01 0.34
CA GLU A 132 -17.77 5.54 -1.05
C GLU A 132 -18.65 4.30 -1.20
N ARG A 133 -18.53 3.31 -0.30
CA ARG A 133 -19.41 2.13 -0.29
C ARG A 133 -20.88 2.51 -0.07
N LYS A 134 -21.16 3.42 0.87
CA LYS A 134 -22.52 3.92 1.10
C LYS A 134 -23.08 4.63 -0.13
N PHE A 135 -22.28 5.44 -0.81
CA PHE A 135 -22.69 6.13 -2.03
C PHE A 135 -23.14 5.14 -3.11
N VAL A 136 -22.34 4.09 -3.35
CA VAL A 136 -22.68 3.03 -4.30
C VAL A 136 -23.95 2.30 -3.88
N GLU A 137 -24.07 1.88 -2.61
CA GLU A 137 -25.27 1.19 -2.11
C GLU A 137 -26.55 2.03 -2.26
N HIS A 138 -26.47 3.35 -2.12
CA HIS A 138 -27.63 4.24 -2.30
C HIS A 138 -28.02 4.42 -3.77
N GLN A 139 -27.08 4.36 -4.72
CA GLN A 139 -27.40 4.49 -6.14
C GLN A 139 -28.12 3.27 -6.73
N TYR A 140 -28.02 2.11 -6.07
CA TYR A 140 -28.63 0.85 -6.52
C TYR A 140 -29.86 0.43 -5.70
N ARG A 141 -30.37 1.32 -4.84
CA ARG A 141 -31.68 1.18 -4.17
C ARG A 141 -32.71 2.06 -4.87
#